data_AF-A0A7J2R8H4-F1
#
_entry.id   AF-A0A7J2R8H4-F1
#
_cell.length_a   1.000
_cell.length_b   1.000
_cell.length_c   1.000
_cell.angle_alpha   90.00
_cell.angle_beta   90.00
_cell.angle_gamma   90.00
#
_symmetry.space_group_name_H-M   'P 1'
#
loop_
_entity.id
_entity.type
_entity.pdbx_description
1 polymer ?
#
loop_
_entity_poly.entity_id
_entity_poly.type
_entity_poly.pdbx_seq_one_letter_code
_entity_poly.pdbx_strand_id
1 'polypeptide(L)'
;MVSDSLLSLGAILIISCGSIHILLTKLVINGFTNMSEGNKKVTFMEWIVEGLTLNFIGILVLIITFLGLTEDVVSKVVLGASFVLLLIMTILSLMTVLNLRIDDLTLKPNMKRITAIHLKGCPIIKFTSGILFLLGNLL
;
A
#
# COMPACT_ATOMS: atom_id res chain seq x y z
N MET A 1 7.96 22.98 7.60
CA MET A 1 8.77 22.15 8.53
C MET A 1 7.98 20.97 9.10
N VAL A 2 6.92 21.19 9.89
CA VAL A 2 6.10 20.08 10.44
C VAL A 2 5.36 19.34 9.32
N SER A 3 4.71 20.07 8.41
CA SER A 3 4.07 19.53 7.21
C SER A 3 5.02 18.64 6.40
N ASP A 4 6.16 19.18 5.98
CA ASP A 4 7.17 18.46 5.20
C ASP A 4 7.66 17.17 5.87
N SER A 5 7.79 17.19 7.21
CA SER A 5 8.20 16.02 8.00
C SER A 5 7.14 14.93 7.98
N LEU A 6 5.86 15.29 8.13
CA LEU A 6 4.73 14.37 8.06
C LEU A 6 4.60 13.76 6.66
N LEU A 7 4.70 14.59 5.62
CA LEU A 7 4.63 14.16 4.22
C LEU A 7 5.78 13.21 3.87
N SER A 8 7.01 13.55 4.26
CA SER A 8 8.18 12.70 4.05
C SER A 8 8.06 11.35 4.75
N LEU A 9 7.60 11.35 6.01
CA LEU A 9 7.40 10.12 6.78
C LEU A 9 6.34 9.22 6.15
N GLY A 10 5.18 9.78 5.78
CA GLY A 10 4.11 9.04 5.12
C GLY A 10 4.58 8.47 3.77
N ALA A 11 5.38 9.21 3.04
CA ALA A 11 5.88 8.79 1.74
C ALA A 11 6.89 7.62 1.86
N ILE A 12 7.82 7.70 2.82
CA ILE A 12 8.76 6.61 3.09
C ILE A 12 8.02 5.33 3.51
N LEU A 13 7.00 5.46 4.37
CA LEU A 13 6.18 4.33 4.80
C LEU A 13 5.46 3.66 3.62
N ILE A 14 4.84 4.45 2.74
CA ILE A 14 4.05 3.90 1.63
C ILE A 14 4.94 3.30 0.52
N ILE A 15 6.12 3.88 0.25
CA ILE A 15 7.13 3.29 -0.65
C ILE A 15 7.66 1.97 -0.09
N SER A 16 7.96 1.94 1.21
CA SER A 16 8.40 0.71 1.86
C SER A 16 7.35 -0.38 1.73
N CYS A 17 6.08 -0.03 1.92
CA CYS A 17 4.95 -0.94 1.76
C CYS A 17 4.80 -1.45 0.33
N GLY A 18 4.86 -0.56 -0.67
CA GLY A 18 4.79 -0.93 -2.09
C GLY A 18 5.92 -1.86 -2.52
N SER A 19 7.14 -1.55 -2.08
CA SER A 19 8.33 -2.37 -2.34
C SER A 19 8.21 -3.77 -1.72
N ILE A 20 7.76 -3.86 -0.47
CA ILE A 20 7.50 -5.14 0.21
C ILE A 20 6.42 -5.94 -0.53
N HIS A 21 5.37 -5.29 -1.02
CA HIS A 21 4.32 -5.92 -1.83
C HIS A 21 4.90 -6.62 -3.06
N ILE A 22 5.69 -5.90 -3.86
CA ILE A 22 6.28 -6.43 -5.09
C ILE A 22 7.22 -7.61 -4.77
N LEU A 23 8.06 -7.47 -3.76
CA LEU A 23 9.02 -8.51 -3.36
C LEU A 23 8.33 -9.79 -2.87
N LEU A 24 7.26 -9.67 -2.07
CA LEU A 24 6.55 -10.82 -1.51
C LEU A 24 5.58 -11.48 -2.49
N THR A 25 5.18 -10.78 -3.56
CA THR A 25 4.17 -11.27 -4.52
C THR A 25 4.51 -12.67 -5.05
N LYS A 26 5.74 -12.86 -5.53
CA LYS A 26 6.17 -14.15 -6.08
C LYS A 26 6.16 -15.27 -5.03
N LEU A 27 6.55 -14.95 -3.80
CA LEU A 27 6.59 -15.92 -2.70
C LEU A 27 5.18 -16.36 -2.29
N VAL A 28 4.27 -15.40 -2.11
CA VAL A 28 2.87 -15.66 -1.72
C VAL A 28 2.16 -16.48 -2.79
N ILE A 29 2.33 -16.13 -4.06
CA ILE A 29 1.60 -16.78 -5.15
C ILE A 29 2.07 -18.22 -5.38
N ASN A 30 3.37 -18.47 -5.27
CA ASN A 30 3.92 -19.82 -5.29
C ASN A 30 3.60 -20.63 -4.03
N GLY A 31 3.11 -19.98 -2.98
CA GLY A 31 2.65 -20.61 -1.75
C GLY A 31 1.31 -21.31 -1.89
N PHE A 32 0.48 -20.93 -2.87
CA PHE A 32 -0.85 -21.50 -3.10
C PHE A 32 -0.78 -22.90 -3.72
N THR A 33 -1.47 -23.87 -3.11
CA THR A 33 -1.48 -25.26 -3.58
C THR A 33 -2.64 -25.59 -4.51
N ASN A 34 -3.80 -24.92 -4.40
CA ASN A 34 -5.02 -25.23 -5.18
C ASN A 34 -5.45 -24.13 -6.16
N MET A 35 -4.55 -23.21 -6.53
CA MET A 35 -4.88 -22.12 -7.47
C MET A 35 -4.53 -22.52 -8.91
N SER A 36 -5.43 -22.26 -9.86
CA SER A 36 -5.15 -22.48 -11.29
C SER A 36 -4.04 -21.55 -11.79
N GLU A 37 -3.28 -21.98 -12.80
CA GLU A 37 -2.18 -21.18 -13.38
C GLU A 37 -2.66 -19.84 -13.97
N GLY A 38 -3.87 -19.80 -14.54
CA GLY A 38 -4.48 -18.55 -15.01
C GLY A 38 -4.73 -17.58 -13.87
N ASN A 39 -5.35 -18.03 -12.78
CA ASN A 39 -5.65 -17.18 -11.64
C ASN A 39 -4.36 -16.69 -10.96
N LYS A 40 -3.34 -17.56 -10.83
CA LYS A 40 -2.03 -17.16 -10.27
C LYS A 40 -1.43 -15.99 -11.03
N LYS A 41 -1.49 -16.00 -12.36
CA LYS A 41 -0.96 -14.92 -13.20
C LYS A 41 -1.75 -13.61 -13.02
N VAL A 42 -3.07 -13.68 -12.94
CA VAL A 42 -3.91 -12.49 -12.71
C VAL A 42 -3.59 -11.88 -11.35
N THR A 43 -3.64 -12.68 -10.29
CA THR A 43 -3.33 -12.21 -8.93
C THR A 43 -1.89 -11.70 -8.79
N PHE A 44 -0.94 -12.27 -9.54
CA PHE A 44 0.45 -11.78 -9.59
C PHE A 44 0.52 -10.37 -10.13
N MET A 45 -0.16 -10.10 -11.24
CA MET A 45 -0.17 -8.77 -11.84
C MET A 45 -0.93 -7.77 -10.97
N GLU A 46 -2.05 -8.16 -10.35
CA GLU A 46 -2.80 -7.30 -9.43
C GLU A 46 -1.95 -6.82 -8.24
N TRP A 47 -1.21 -7.74 -7.61
CA TRP A 47 -0.33 -7.40 -6.49
C TRP A 47 0.85 -6.52 -6.91
N ILE A 48 1.39 -6.72 -8.11
CA ILE A 48 2.44 -5.84 -8.67
C ILE A 48 1.88 -4.44 -8.91
N VAL A 49 0.71 -4.33 -9.56
CA VAL A 49 0.07 -3.05 -9.84
C VAL A 49 -0.23 -2.29 -8.56
N GLU A 50 -0.72 -2.99 -7.54
CA GLU A 50 -0.92 -2.41 -6.21
C GLU A 50 0.39 -1.88 -5.63
N GLY A 51 1.46 -2.68 -5.60
CA GLY A 51 2.75 -2.25 -5.08
C GLY A 51 3.36 -1.07 -5.83
N LEU A 52 3.25 -1.06 -7.17
CA LEU A 52 3.68 0.06 -8.01
C LEU A 52 2.87 1.33 -7.75
N THR A 53 1.56 1.19 -7.52
CA THR A 53 0.68 2.32 -7.18
C THR A 53 1.11 2.97 -5.87
N LEU A 54 1.43 2.16 -4.84
CA LEU A 54 1.92 2.67 -3.54
C LEU A 54 3.26 3.40 -3.69
N ASN A 55 4.19 2.83 -4.46
CA ASN A 55 5.48 3.46 -4.75
C ASN A 55 5.30 4.78 -5.49
N PHE A 56 4.45 4.81 -6.51
CA PHE A 56 4.15 6.01 -7.29
C PHE A 56 3.60 7.13 -6.40
N ILE A 57 2.62 6.83 -5.56
CA ILE A 57 2.04 7.81 -4.62
C ILE A 57 3.13 8.39 -3.71
N GLY A 58 3.94 7.53 -3.09
CA GLY A 58 4.98 8.03 -2.17
C GLY A 58 6.06 8.84 -2.89
N ILE A 59 6.50 8.43 -4.09
CA ILE A 59 7.46 9.21 -4.89
C ILE A 59 6.87 10.58 -5.24
N LEU A 60 5.60 10.64 -5.63
CA LEU A 60 4.91 11.88 -5.95
C LEU A 60 4.88 12.84 -4.74
N VAL A 61 4.55 12.33 -3.55
CA VAL A 61 4.57 13.14 -2.32
C VAL A 61 5.98 13.60 -1.95
N LEU A 62 7.00 12.75 -2.11
CA LEU A 62 8.39 13.17 -1.89
C LEU A 62 8.79 14.29 -2.85
N ILE A 63 8.44 14.20 -4.13
CA ILE A 63 8.75 15.24 -5.12
C ILE A 63 8.11 16.58 -4.71
N ILE A 64 6.82 16.58 -4.35
CA ILE A 64 6.13 17.78 -3.86
C ILE A 64 6.86 18.38 -2.64
N THR A 65 7.25 17.52 -1.70
CA THR A 65 7.89 17.93 -0.45
C THR A 65 9.30 18.49 -0.68
N PHE A 66 10.13 17.80 -1.47
CA PHE A 66 11.52 18.22 -1.74
C PHE A 66 11.61 19.49 -2.58
N LEU A 67 10.65 19.72 -3.48
CA LEU A 67 10.58 20.94 -4.27
C LEU A 67 9.94 22.11 -3.51
N GLY A 68 9.52 21.91 -2.26
CA GLY A 68 8.87 22.96 -1.45
C GLY A 68 7.52 23.42 -2.02
N LEU A 69 6.80 22.54 -2.73
CA LEU A 69 5.56 22.85 -3.42
C LEU A 69 4.31 22.61 -2.56
N THR A 70 4.46 22.48 -1.24
CA THR A 70 3.38 22.09 -0.32
C THR A 70 2.26 23.11 -0.23
N GLU A 71 2.54 24.40 -0.46
CA GLU A 71 1.54 25.47 -0.44
C GLU A 71 0.78 25.65 -1.76
N ASP A 72 1.25 25.04 -2.86
CA ASP A 72 0.62 25.17 -4.16
C ASP A 72 -0.75 24.47 -4.19
N VAL A 73 -1.74 25.12 -4.83
CA VAL A 73 -3.12 24.62 -4.87
C VAL A 73 -3.20 23.26 -5.57
N VAL A 74 -2.42 23.05 -6.64
CA VAL A 74 -2.39 21.78 -7.37
C VAL A 74 -1.78 20.70 -6.48
N SER A 75 -0.67 20.99 -5.80
CA SER A 75 -0.07 20.08 -4.81
C SER A 75 -1.06 19.68 -3.72
N LYS A 76 -1.82 20.64 -3.16
CA LYS A 76 -2.81 20.34 -2.12
C LYS A 76 -3.92 19.40 -2.60
N VAL A 77 -4.36 19.57 -3.84
CA VAL A 77 -5.32 18.65 -4.49
C VAL A 77 -4.71 17.28 -4.69
N VAL A 78 -3.46 17.19 -5.14
CA VAL A 78 -2.75 15.91 -5.34
C VAL A 78 -2.54 15.16 -4.02
N LEU A 79 -2.15 15.86 -2.95
CA LEU A 79 -2.00 15.29 -1.61
C LEU A 79 -3.34 14.79 -1.07
N GLY A 80 -4.41 15.57 -1.22
CA GLY A 80 -5.77 15.18 -0.86
C GLY A 80 -6.28 13.96 -1.65
N ALA A 81 -6.08 13.94 -2.96
CA ALA A 81 -6.44 12.80 -3.82
C ALA A 81 -5.65 11.54 -3.45
N SER A 82 -4.36 11.69 -3.12
CA SER A 82 -3.51 10.60 -2.65
C SER A 82 -4.03 10.01 -1.33
N PHE A 83 -4.45 10.86 -0.38
CA PHE A 83 -5.11 10.41 0.84
C PHE A 83 -6.38 9.60 0.55
N VAL A 84 -7.27 10.13 -0.30
CA VAL A 84 -8.53 9.47 -0.66
C VAL A 84 -8.28 8.11 -1.28
N LEU A 85 -7.32 8.00 -2.21
CA LEU A 85 -6.97 6.73 -2.83
C LEU A 85 -6.40 5.74 -1.80
N LEU A 86 -5.52 6.17 -0.91
CA LEU A 86 -4.99 5.31 0.16
C LEU A 86 -6.08 4.82 1.12
N LEU A 87 -7.07 5.66 1.40
CA LEU A 87 -8.23 5.27 2.21
C LEU A 87 -9.09 4.21 1.50
N ILE A 88 -9.40 4.40 0.20
CA ILE A 88 -10.13 3.42 -0.60
C ILE A 88 -9.38 2.09 -0.64
N MET A 89 -8.07 2.12 -0.93
CA MET A 89 -7.21 0.94 -0.95
C MET A 89 -7.16 0.24 0.42
N THR A 90 -7.16 1.01 1.51
CA THR A 90 -7.22 0.48 2.89
C THR A 90 -8.52 -0.29 3.10
N ILE A 91 -9.66 0.29 2.73
CA ILE A 91 -10.99 -0.34 2.88
C ILE A 91 -11.05 -1.64 2.06
N LEU A 92 -10.63 -1.61 0.79
CA LEU A 92 -10.59 -2.80 -0.06
C LEU A 92 -9.68 -3.89 0.52
N SER A 93 -8.51 -3.51 1.05
CA SER A 93 -7.59 -4.45 1.68
C SER A 93 -8.20 -5.06 2.95
N LEU A 94 -8.89 -4.26 3.77
CA LEU A 94 -9.57 -4.74 4.97
C LEU A 94 -10.73 -5.67 4.63
N MET A 95 -11.55 -5.34 3.64
CA MET A 95 -12.62 -6.21 3.14
C MET A 95 -12.05 -7.54 2.65
N THR A 96 -10.90 -7.51 1.98
CA THR A 96 -10.20 -8.73 1.53
C THR A 96 -9.78 -9.58 2.73
N VAL A 97 -9.19 -8.99 3.77
CA VAL A 97 -8.80 -9.71 5.01
C VAL A 97 -10.02 -10.27 5.75
N LEU A 98 -11.11 -9.52 5.84
CA LEU A 98 -12.31 -9.92 6.58
C LEU A 98 -13.09 -11.04 5.87
N ASN A 99 -13.13 -11.01 4.54
CA ASN A 99 -13.79 -12.04 3.73
C ASN A 99 -12.92 -13.29 3.52
N LEU A 100 -11.59 -13.18 3.71
CA LEU A 100 -10.68 -14.32 3.64
C LEU A 100 -10.46 -14.92 5.03
N ARG A 101 -10.99 -16.13 5.25
CA ARG A 101 -10.46 -16.99 6.31
C ARG A 101 -9.07 -17.45 5.89
N ILE A 102 -8.04 -16.94 6.55
CA ILE A 102 -6.64 -17.33 6.28
C ILE A 102 -6.44 -18.84 6.43
N ASP A 103 -7.26 -19.49 7.26
CA ASP A 103 -7.26 -20.93 7.45
C ASP A 103 -7.72 -21.70 6.21
N ASP A 104 -8.66 -21.12 5.45
CA ASP A 104 -9.20 -21.66 4.20
C ASP A 104 -8.25 -21.45 3.02
N LEU A 105 -7.25 -20.59 3.16
CA LEU A 105 -6.18 -20.47 2.18
C LEU A 105 -5.35 -21.77 2.22
N THR A 106 -5.43 -22.53 1.13
CA THR A 106 -4.57 -23.70 0.87
C THR A 106 -3.15 -23.22 0.55
N LEU A 107 -2.46 -22.78 1.60
CA LEU A 107 -1.08 -22.30 1.61
C LEU A 107 -0.20 -23.27 2.38
N LYS A 108 1.07 -23.36 1.98
CA LYS A 108 2.09 -24.08 2.77
C LYS A 108 2.19 -23.47 4.20
N PRO A 109 2.49 -24.27 5.24
CA PRO A 109 2.50 -23.80 6.64
C PRO A 109 3.36 -22.55 6.89
N ASN A 110 4.58 -22.54 6.32
CA ASN A 110 5.49 -21.39 6.45
C ASN A 110 4.98 -20.13 5.74
N MET A 111 4.15 -20.29 4.71
CA MET A 111 3.58 -19.19 3.93
C MET A 111 2.35 -18.56 4.58
N LYS A 112 1.60 -19.32 5.40
CA LYS A 112 0.43 -18.79 6.13
C LYS A 112 0.83 -17.62 7.03
N ARG A 113 1.94 -17.75 7.76
CA ARG A 113 2.44 -16.70 8.67
C ARG A 113 2.88 -15.44 7.92
N ILE A 114 3.65 -15.60 6.85
CA ILE A 114 4.14 -14.48 6.03
C ILE A 114 2.96 -13.74 5.40
N THR A 115 2.04 -14.49 4.80
CA THR A 115 0.85 -13.94 4.15
C THR A 115 -0.04 -13.22 5.16
N ALA A 116 -0.24 -13.77 6.37
CA ALA A 116 -1.03 -13.12 7.41
C ALA A 116 -0.44 -11.81 7.91
N ILE A 117 0.90 -11.75 8.09
CA ILE A 117 1.58 -10.53 8.49
C ILE A 117 1.44 -9.47 7.39
N HIS A 118 1.67 -9.85 6.14
CA HIS A 118 1.56 -8.94 5.00
C HIS A 118 0.14 -8.41 4.80
N LEU A 119 -0.87 -9.30 4.75
CA LEU A 119 -2.27 -8.93 4.55
C LEU A 119 -2.80 -8.00 5.64
N LYS A 120 -2.36 -8.17 6.90
CA LYS A 120 -2.78 -7.33 8.01
C LYS A 120 -1.98 -6.03 8.14
N GLY A 121 -0.68 -6.07 7.83
CA GLY A 121 0.21 -4.91 7.96
C GLY A 121 -0.03 -3.87 6.88
N CYS A 122 -0.29 -4.28 5.64
CA CYS A 122 -0.45 -3.35 4.52
C CYS A 122 -1.63 -2.35 4.67
N PRO A 123 -2.85 -2.76 5.07
CA PRO A 123 -3.95 -1.83 5.34
C PRO A 123 -3.58 -0.78 6.39
N ILE A 124 -2.86 -1.19 7.45
CA ILE A 124 -2.44 -0.28 8.52
C ILE A 124 -1.46 0.76 7.97
N ILE A 125 -0.47 0.34 7.17
CA ILE A 125 0.52 1.28 6.61
C ILE A 125 -0.14 2.25 5.62
N LYS A 126 -1.05 1.76 4.75
CA LYS A 126 -1.82 2.61 3.83
C LYS A 126 -2.62 3.67 4.57
N PHE A 127 -3.35 3.26 5.61
CA PHE A 127 -4.14 4.17 6.43
C PHE A 127 -3.26 5.23 7.12
N THR A 128 -2.22 4.79 7.82
CA THR A 128 -1.30 5.69 8.53
C THR A 128 -0.64 6.68 7.57
N SER A 129 -0.17 6.22 6.41
CA SER A 129 0.44 7.10 5.41
C SER A 129 -0.58 8.11 4.86
N GLY A 130 -1.82 7.67 4.63
CA GLY A 130 -2.92 8.56 4.25
C GLY A 130 -3.20 9.64 5.30
N ILE A 131 -3.26 9.28 6.59
CA ILE A 131 -3.44 10.25 7.67
C ILE A 131 -2.28 11.26 7.72
N LEU A 132 -1.04 10.80 7.56
CA LEU A 132 0.12 11.69 7.49
C LEU A 132 0.04 12.66 6.31
N PHE A 133 -0.45 12.20 5.14
CA PHE A 133 -0.69 13.07 4.00
C PHE A 133 -1.80 14.09 4.26
N LEU A 134 -2.91 13.67 4.88
CA LEU A 134 -4.00 14.58 5.24
C LEU A 134 -3.52 15.65 6.22
N LEU A 135 -2.81 15.26 7.28
CA LEU A 135 -2.31 16.20 8.29
C LEU A 135 -1.25 17.13 7.70
N GLY A 136 -0.30 16.61 6.91
CA GLY A 136 0.69 17.42 6.23
C GLY A 136 0.06 18.40 5.22
N ASN A 137 -1.06 18.06 4.61
CA ASN A 137 -1.77 18.94 3.68
C ASN A 137 -2.55 20.08 4.37
N LEU A 138 -2.90 19.89 5.65
CA LEU A 138 -3.70 20.84 6.43
C LEU A 138 -2.86 21.83 7.26
N LEU A 139 -1.60 21.47 7.56
CA LEU A 139 -0.66 22.24 8.36
C LEU A 139 0.30 23.03 7.48
#